data_AF-A0A917Y2M1-F1
#
_entry.id   AF-A0A917Y2M1-F1
#
_cell.length_a   1.000
_cell.length_b   1.000
_cell.length_c   1.000
_cell.angle_alpha   90.00
_cell.angle_beta   90.00
_cell.angle_gamma   90.00
#
_symmetry.space_group_name_H-M   'P 1'
#
loop_
_entity.id
_entity.type
_entity.pdbx_description
1 polymer ?
#
loop_
_entity_poly.entity_id
_entity_poly.type
_entity_poly.pdbx_seq_one_letter_code
_entity_poly.pdbx_strand_id
1 'polypeptide(L)' 'MGIANIGIPGLILIVLLALIIFGPKKLPEIGKAAGETLSEFKNSANELVSGDEKKDEATDNVEEPGEVSDKQS' A
#
# COMPACT_ATOMS: atom_id res chain seq x y z
N MET A 1 -36.86 -1.53 17.53
CA MET A 1 -36.51 -1.24 16.13
C MET A 1 -35.19 -0.47 16.14
N GLY A 2 -34.10 -1.19 16.38
CA GLY A 2 -32.82 -0.60 16.78
C GLY A 2 -31.89 -0.33 15.61
N ILE A 3 -31.07 0.71 15.78
CA ILE A 3 -29.89 1.12 15.00
C ILE A 3 -28.93 -0.01 14.56
N ALA A 4 -29.10 -1.25 15.02
CA ALA A 4 -28.27 -2.40 14.64
C ALA A 4 -28.44 -2.86 13.18
N ASN A 5 -29.49 -2.42 12.47
CA ASN A 5 -29.64 -2.69 11.02
C ASN A 5 -28.96 -1.62 10.15
N ILE A 6 -28.34 -0.60 10.76
CA ILE A 6 -27.39 0.28 10.09
C ILE A 6 -26.07 -0.51 9.94
N GLY A 7 -26.05 -1.44 8.99
CA GLY A 7 -24.82 -2.11 8.59
C GLY A 7 -23.95 -1.19 7.72
N ILE A 8 -23.35 -1.78 6.69
CA ILE A 8 -22.58 -1.08 5.65
C ILE A 8 -23.27 0.20 5.12
N PRO A 9 -24.60 0.27 4.93
CA PRO A 9 -25.25 1.48 4.43
C PRO A 9 -25.04 2.74 5.30
N GLY A 10 -25.05 2.62 6.64
CA GLY A 10 -24.82 3.81 7.48
C GLY A 10 -23.35 4.15 7.66
N LEU A 11 -22.45 3.17 7.57
CA LEU A 11 -21.01 3.45 7.47
C LEU A 11 -20.71 4.31 6.24
N ILE A 12 -21.33 3.99 5.09
CA ILE A 12 -21.19 4.77 3.85
C ILE A 12 -21.63 6.22 4.07
N LEU A 13 -22.74 6.48 4.75
CA LEU A 13 -23.19 7.84 5.06
C LEU A 13 -22.18 8.62 5.89
N ILE A 14 -21.59 8.00 6.91
CA ILE A 14 -20.56 8.62 7.76
C ILE A 14 -19.31 8.92 6.93
N VAL A 15 -18.85 7.96 6.12
CA VAL A 15 -17.71 8.14 5.21
C VAL A 15 -17.99 9.29 4.25
N LEU A 16 -19.19 9.36 3.66
CA LEU A 16 -19.54 10.42 2.73
C LEU A 16 -19.46 11.81 3.39
N LEU A 17 -19.94 11.96 4.62
CA LEU A 17 -19.83 13.21 5.38
C LEU A 17 -18.36 13.54 5.69
N ALA A 18 -17.58 12.56 6.12
CA ALA A 18 -16.14 12.72 6.34
C ALA A 18 -15.42 13.11 5.03
N LEU A 19 -15.82 12.56 3.89
CA LEU A 19 -15.27 12.88 2.57
C LEU A 19 -15.64 14.29 2.11
N ILE A 20 -16.76 14.85 2.53
CA ILE A 20 -17.08 16.27 2.25
C ILE A 20 -16.12 17.19 3.01
N ILE A 21 -15.81 16.86 4.27
CA ILE A 21 -14.94 17.67 5.13
C ILE A 21 -13.46 17.50 4.73
N PHE A 22 -13.02 16.26 4.57
CA PHE A 22 -11.61 15.93 4.31
C PHE A 22 -11.29 15.82 2.81
N GLY A 23 -12.24 15.42 1.97
CA GLY A 23 -12.04 15.17 0.54
C GLY A 23 -11.68 13.71 0.23
N PRO A 24 -12.14 13.15 -0.91
CA PRO A 24 -11.90 11.75 -1.30
C PRO A 24 -10.43 11.42 -1.55
N LYS A 25 -9.59 12.42 -1.84
CA LYS A 25 -8.15 12.23 -2.07
C LYS A 25 -7.35 12.05 -0.77
N LYS A 26 -7.84 12.57 0.36
CA LYS A 26 -7.08 12.52 1.63
C LYS A 26 -7.06 11.13 2.27
N LEU A 27 -8.16 10.37 2.17
CA LEU A 27 -8.18 8.99 2.69
C LEU A 27 -7.14 8.07 2.02
N PRO A 28 -7.04 7.99 0.68
CA PRO A 28 -6.01 7.17 0.03
C PRO A 28 -4.60 7.72 0.23
N GLU A 29 -4.42 9.04 0.33
CA GLU A 29 -3.12 9.66 0.63
C GLU A 29 -2.60 9.26 2.01
N ILE A 30 -3.45 9.35 3.04
CA ILE A 30 -3.13 8.90 4.40
C ILE A 30 -2.91 7.39 4.43
N GLY A 31 -3.74 6.62 3.74
CA GLY A 31 -3.60 5.17 3.64
C GLY A 31 -2.29 4.74 2.98
N LYS A 32 -1.82 5.48 1.97
CA LYS A 32 -0.53 5.22 1.32
C LYS A 32 0.64 5.50 2.28
N ALA A 33 0.65 6.66 2.92
CA ALA A 33 1.70 7.02 3.89
C ALA A 33 1.73 6.05 5.10
N ALA A 34 0.57 5.76 5.67
CA ALA A 34 0.45 4.79 6.76
C ALA A 34 0.80 3.36 6.31
N GLY A 35 0.46 2.99 5.07
CA GLY A 35 0.78 1.69 4.49
C GLY A 35 2.27 1.49 4.26
N GLU A 36 2.99 2.52 3.80
CA GLU A 36 4.45 2.50 3.69
C GLU A 36 5.10 2.30 5.06
N THR A 37 4.68 3.08 6.07
CA THR A 37 5.16 2.91 7.46
C THR A 37 4.84 1.52 8.02
N LEU A 38 3.63 1.02 7.79
CA LEU A 38 3.23 -0.31 8.28
C LEU A 38 3.97 -1.43 7.54
N SER A 39 4.30 -1.25 6.26
CA SER A 39 5.07 -2.21 5.47
C SER A 39 6.50 -2.33 5.99
N GLU A 40 7.15 -1.20 6.27
CA GLU A 40 8.47 -1.16 6.91
C GLU A 40 8.41 -1.75 8.31
N PHE A 41 7.43 -1.34 9.13
CA PHE A 41 7.24 -1.89 10.47
C PHE A 41 7.02 -3.40 10.45
N LYS A 42 6.21 -3.91 9.51
CA LYS A 42 5.98 -5.35 9.32
C LYS A 42 7.28 -6.06 8.95
N ASN A 43 8.06 -5.51 8.03
CA ASN A 43 9.33 -6.13 7.60
C ASN A 43 10.32 -6.19 8.78
N SER A 44 10.50 -5.10 9.51
CA SER A 44 11.35 -5.08 10.71
C SER A 44 10.83 -5.99 11.81
N ALA A 45 9.51 -6.00 12.06
CA ALA A 45 8.90 -6.89 13.04
C ALA A 45 9.10 -8.37 12.67
N ASN A 46 9.05 -8.71 11.38
CA ASN A 46 9.27 -10.06 10.88
C ASN A 46 10.75 -10.46 11.02
N GLU A 47 11.69 -9.54 10.79
CA GLU A 47 13.12 -9.77 11.01
C GLU A 47 13.45 -10.01 12.49
N LEU A 48 12.75 -9.32 13.41
CA LEU A 48 12.88 -9.53 14.85
C LEU A 48 12.25 -10.85 15.32
N VAL A 49 11.14 -11.27 14.71
CA VAL A 49 10.41 -12.51 15.06
C VAL A 49 11.08 -13.75 14.46
N SER A 50 11.58 -13.67 13.24
CA SER A 50 12.07 -14.81 12.46
C SER A 50 13.59 -14.94 12.46
N GLY A 51 14.28 -14.38 13.47
CA GLY A 51 15.74 -14.34 13.61
C GLY A 51 16.52 -15.31 12.70
N ASP A 52 17.09 -14.75 11.63
CA ASP A 52 18.06 -15.38 10.73
C ASP A 52 17.58 -16.40 9.67
N GLU A 53 16.51 -16.10 8.93
CA GLU A 53 16.27 -16.77 7.64
C GLU A 53 15.91 -15.76 6.52
N LYS A 54 16.83 -15.65 5.56
CA LYS A 54 16.81 -14.71 4.43
C LYS A 54 15.54 -14.86 3.58
N LYS A 55 15.07 -13.72 3.05
CA LYS A 55 14.33 -13.73 1.79
C LYS A 55 14.72 -12.52 0.93
N ASP A 56 15.57 -12.79 -0.05
CA ASP A 56 15.76 -11.98 -1.24
C ASP A 56 14.47 -11.95 -2.11
N GLU A 57 14.42 -10.96 -3.02
CA GLU A 57 13.57 -10.85 -4.23
C GLU A 57 12.14 -10.26 -4.06
N ALA A 58 11.62 -9.30 -4.86
CA ALA A 58 12.01 -8.45 -5.99
C ALA A 58 10.94 -7.29 -6.00
N THR A 59 11.08 -6.09 -6.58
CA THR A 59 11.29 -5.73 -7.99
C THR A 59 11.45 -4.19 -8.08
N ASP A 60 12.61 -3.69 -8.50
CA ASP A 60 12.72 -2.43 -9.25
C ASP A 60 13.93 -2.59 -10.15
N ASN A 61 13.67 -2.89 -11.43
CA ASN A 61 14.63 -2.81 -12.54
C ASN A 61 13.80 -3.02 -13.81
N VAL A 62 13.09 -1.97 -14.23
CA VAL A 62 12.75 -1.80 -15.64
C VAL A 62 13.94 -1.08 -16.26
N GLU A 63 14.93 -1.86 -16.70
CA GLU A 63 15.92 -1.39 -17.66
C GLU A 63 15.63 -2.13 -18.97
N GLU A 64 15.11 -1.37 -19.95
CA GLU A 64 14.93 -1.81 -21.33
C GLU A 64 16.29 -2.24 -21.93
N PRO A 65 16.42 -3.46 -22.49
CA PRO A 65 17.55 -3.77 -23.35
C PRO A 65 17.17 -3.46 -24.80
N GLY A 66 17.59 -2.30 -25.29
CA GLY A 66 17.46 -1.91 -26.71
C GLY A 66 18.72 -1.19 -27.20
N GLU A 67 19.34 -1.75 -28.25
CA GLU A 67 20.57 -1.30 -28.94
C GLU A 67 21.86 -1.56 -28.14
N VAL A 68 22.83 -2.33 -28.64
CA VAL A 68 23.56 -2.15 -29.91
C VAL A 68 24.01 -3.52 -30.45
N SER A 69 23.65 -3.84 -31.69
CA SER A 69 24.27 -4.90 -32.49
C SER A 69 25.07 -4.22 -33.59
N ASP A 70 26.31 -3.84 -33.28
CA ASP A 70 27.27 -3.39 -34.28
C ASP A 70 28.58 -4.16 -34.14
N LYS A 71 28.69 -5.15 -35.03
CA LYS A 71 29.84 -5.46 -35.88
C LYS A 71 31.23 -5.29 -35.23
N GLN A 72 31.81 -6.40 -34.81
CA GLN A 72 33.26 -6.51 -34.70
C GLN A 72 33.79 -7.30 -35.90
N SER A 73 34.32 -6.53 -36.85
CA SER A 73 35.37 -6.96 -37.79
C SER A 73 36.70 -7.14 -37.05
#